data_AF-A0A8C3HDX8-F1
#
_entry.id   AF-A0A8C3HDX8-F1
#
_cell.length_a   1.000
_cell.length_b   1.000
_cell.length_c   1.000
_cell.angle_alpha   90.00
_cell.angle_beta   90.00
_cell.angle_gamma   90.00
#
_symmetry.space_group_name_H-M   'P 1'
#
loop_
_entity.id
_entity.type
_entity.pdbx_description
1 polymer ?
#
loop_
_entity_poly.entity_id
_entity_poly.type
_entity_poly.pdbx_seq_one_letter_code
_entity_poly.pdbx_strand_id
1 'polypeptide(L)'
;MGVSVHGVPPQVQDGIHAELHRVLGPERPPSYGDRDRLPLLSATISETLRLRPVAPLALPHSTTRDTSLLGFTIPKGTTVIPNLFAAHHDEGTWSRPLEFRPERFLEADDPRLAQRNLLPFSCGARACLGETLARAEIFVFLGHVLREFRLEPPAPGALPALRGVYGTVMRCPPFRVRFLPWGPPIVPLSPPRDPIVPPSALPCPLPAPGGPPIVPQCPHSPPTCPSMSASCPGAPYSP
;
A
#
# COMPACT_ATOMS: atom_id res chain seq x y z
N MET A 1 22.33 -21.19 -13.32
CA MET A 1 22.79 -20.41 -12.15
C MET A 1 21.56 -19.89 -11.43
N GLY A 2 21.23 -20.47 -10.27
CA GLY A 2 20.09 -20.02 -9.47
C GLY A 2 20.47 -18.77 -8.69
N VAL A 3 19.70 -17.69 -8.84
CA VAL A 3 19.93 -16.44 -8.10
C VAL A 3 19.10 -16.51 -6.82
N SER A 4 19.72 -16.87 -5.71
CA SER A 4 19.10 -16.85 -4.38
C SER A 4 18.90 -15.42 -3.90
N VAL A 5 17.92 -14.72 -4.48
CA VAL A 5 17.42 -13.49 -3.89
C VAL A 5 16.58 -13.91 -2.68
N HIS A 6 17.21 -13.92 -1.50
CA HIS A 6 16.47 -13.99 -0.26
C HIS A 6 15.46 -12.84 -0.23
N GLY A 7 14.19 -13.15 0.05
CA GLY A 7 13.13 -12.14 0.12
C GLY A 7 13.48 -11.07 1.13
N VAL A 8 12.89 -9.87 0.95
CA VAL A 8 13.05 -8.72 1.87
C VAL A 8 12.97 -9.24 3.31
N PRO A 9 14.04 -9.09 4.13
CA PRO A 9 14.05 -9.64 5.48
C PRO A 9 12.86 -9.08 6.26
N PRO A 10 12.02 -9.89 6.93
CA PRO A 10 10.89 -9.39 7.73
C PRO A 10 11.30 -8.27 8.71
N GLN A 11 12.54 -8.33 9.19
CA GLN A 11 13.21 -7.32 10.01
C GLN A 11 13.15 -5.89 9.43
N VAL A 12 13.15 -5.72 8.09
CA VAL A 12 13.10 -4.41 7.44
C VAL A 12 11.71 -3.79 7.55
N GLN A 13 10.63 -4.57 7.38
CA GLN A 13 9.27 -4.07 7.55
C GLN A 13 9.01 -3.69 9.02
N ASP A 14 9.35 -4.61 9.94
CA ASP A 14 9.19 -4.41 11.38
C ASP A 14 10.02 -3.19 11.86
N GLY A 15 11.22 -2.99 11.32
CA GLY A 15 12.09 -1.83 11.59
C GLY A 15 11.54 -0.51 11.05
N ILE A 16 11.01 -0.48 9.82
CA ILE A 16 10.38 0.73 9.24
C ILE A 16 9.12 1.11 10.03
N HIS A 17 8.28 0.14 10.40
CA HIS A 17 7.11 0.38 11.24
C HIS A 17 7.51 1.01 12.59
N ALA A 18 8.51 0.44 13.26
CA ALA A 18 9.05 1.00 14.50
C ALA A 18 9.64 2.41 14.32
N GLU A 19 10.35 2.67 13.21
CA GLU A 19 10.87 4.01 12.87
C GLU A 19 9.73 5.03 12.70
N LEU A 20 8.69 4.68 11.93
CA LEU A 20 7.53 5.52 11.67
C LEU A 20 6.80 5.90 12.96
N HIS A 21 6.51 4.92 13.84
CA HIS A 21 5.85 5.22 15.12
C HIS A 21 6.74 6.03 16.07
N ARG A 22 8.05 5.76 16.13
CA ARG A 22 9.00 6.50 16.97
C ARG A 22 9.16 7.97 16.54
N VAL A 23 9.13 8.26 15.24
CA VAL A 23 9.44 9.60 14.69
C VAL A 23 8.19 10.46 14.46
N LEU A 24 7.07 9.82 14.12
CA LEU A 24 5.82 10.51 13.77
C LEU A 24 4.79 10.48 14.92
N GLY A 25 4.91 9.56 15.87
CA GLY A 25 3.89 9.31 16.90
C GLY A 25 2.71 8.49 16.36
N PRO A 26 1.69 8.23 17.20
CA PRO A 26 0.59 7.32 16.88
C PRO A 26 -0.38 7.82 15.78
N GLU A 27 -0.60 9.12 15.68
CA GLU A 27 -1.68 9.66 14.82
C GLU A 27 -1.20 10.35 13.53
N ARG A 28 0.03 10.89 13.50
CA ARG A 28 0.47 11.71 12.36
C ARG A 28 0.95 10.84 11.17
N PRO A 29 0.35 10.99 9.98
CA PRO A 29 0.80 10.26 8.79
C PRO A 29 2.18 10.74 8.29
N PRO A 30 2.91 9.89 7.53
CA PRO A 30 4.18 10.27 6.92
C PRO A 30 3.99 11.29 5.79
N SER A 31 4.83 12.32 5.77
CA SER A 31 4.92 13.28 4.67
C SER A 31 6.31 13.22 4.01
N TYR A 32 6.46 13.67 2.77
CA TYR A 32 7.79 13.74 2.13
C TYR A 32 8.75 14.75 2.81
N GLY A 33 8.24 15.61 3.69
CA GLY A 33 9.06 16.45 4.58
C GLY A 33 9.76 15.65 5.68
N ASP A 34 9.28 14.44 6.01
CA ASP A 34 9.85 13.60 7.07
C ASP A 34 11.03 12.71 6.58
N ARG A 35 11.36 12.70 5.28
CA ARG A 35 12.35 11.80 4.67
C ARG A 35 13.74 11.81 5.32
N ASP A 36 14.17 12.97 5.82
CA ASP A 36 15.47 13.16 6.47
C ASP A 36 15.45 12.70 7.94
N ARG A 37 14.26 12.46 8.49
CA ARG A 37 14.01 11.93 9.85
C ARG A 37 13.62 10.44 9.85
N LEU A 38 13.35 9.87 8.68
CA LEU A 38 12.98 8.47 8.43
C LEU A 38 14.05 7.80 7.53
N PRO A 39 15.30 7.71 8.00
CA PRO A 39 16.42 7.24 7.17
C PRO A 39 16.26 5.79 6.72
N LEU A 40 15.69 4.87 7.52
CA LEU A 40 15.52 3.47 7.10
C LEU A 40 14.51 3.34 5.97
N LEU A 41 13.40 4.09 6.00
CA LEU A 41 12.45 4.15 4.88
C LEU A 41 13.11 4.73 3.62
N SER A 42 13.83 5.86 3.74
CA SER A 42 14.56 6.49 2.63
C SER A 42 15.63 5.58 2.02
N ALA A 43 16.36 4.86 2.86
CA ALA A 43 17.37 3.87 2.47
C ALA A 43 16.76 2.65 1.76
N THR A 44 15.63 2.15 2.26
CA THR A 44 14.89 1.01 1.68
C THR A 44 14.36 1.34 0.29
N ILE A 45 13.83 2.55 0.09
CA ILE A 45 13.41 3.05 -1.24
C ILE A 45 14.61 3.16 -2.18
N SER A 46 15.72 3.71 -1.69
CA SER A 46 16.95 3.89 -2.46
C SER A 46 17.55 2.54 -2.92
N GLU A 47 17.60 1.55 -2.03
CA GLU A 47 18.07 0.21 -2.35
C GLU A 47 17.12 -0.56 -3.28
N THR A 48 15.81 -0.36 -3.13
CA THR A 48 14.83 -0.93 -4.07
C THR A 48 15.04 -0.40 -5.48
N LEU A 49 15.22 0.93 -5.63
CA LEU A 49 15.47 1.58 -6.90
C LEU A 49 16.84 1.23 -7.51
N ARG A 50 17.86 0.95 -6.69
CA ARG A 50 19.17 0.45 -7.14
C ARG A 50 19.08 -0.99 -7.65
N LEU A 51 18.51 -1.90 -6.86
CA LEU A 51 18.47 -3.33 -7.18
C LEU A 51 17.50 -3.63 -8.34
N ARG A 52 16.45 -2.80 -8.48
CA ARG A 52 15.40 -2.93 -9.51
C ARG A 52 15.09 -1.57 -10.14
N PRO A 53 15.99 -1.00 -10.96
CA PRO A 53 15.73 0.23 -11.67
C PRO A 53 14.58 0.03 -12.67
N VAL A 54 13.62 0.96 -12.67
CA VAL A 54 12.40 0.87 -13.49
C VAL A 54 12.75 0.78 -14.98
N ALA A 55 13.70 1.57 -15.46
CA ALA A 55 14.22 1.53 -16.84
C ALA A 55 15.69 1.06 -16.84
N PRO A 56 15.96 -0.26 -16.89
CA PRO A 56 17.32 -0.80 -16.70
C PRO A 56 18.34 -0.36 -17.76
N LEU A 57 17.88 0.00 -18.97
CA LEU A 57 18.68 0.53 -20.07
C LEU A 57 18.41 2.02 -20.36
N ALA A 58 17.82 2.73 -19.37
CA ALA A 58 17.33 4.11 -19.50
C ALA A 58 16.45 4.31 -20.75
N LEU A 59 16.52 5.50 -21.35
CA LEU A 59 16.02 5.77 -22.69
C LEU A 59 17.22 5.98 -23.63
N PRO A 60 17.13 5.61 -24.92
CA PRO A 60 18.20 5.88 -25.88
C PRO A 60 18.47 7.37 -26.07
N HIS A 61 19.74 7.73 -26.18
CA HIS A 61 20.23 9.06 -26.55
C HIS A 61 20.89 9.00 -27.93
N SER A 62 21.19 10.16 -28.52
CA SER A 62 22.01 10.27 -29.74
C SER A 62 23.01 11.42 -29.57
N THR A 63 24.22 11.25 -30.09
CA THR A 63 25.30 12.25 -30.02
C THR A 63 25.04 13.42 -30.98
N THR A 64 25.06 14.66 -30.48
CA THR A 64 24.78 15.86 -31.30
C THR A 64 25.96 16.34 -32.13
N ARG A 65 27.16 15.87 -31.79
CA ARG A 65 28.46 16.11 -32.43
C ARG A 65 29.39 14.93 -32.18
N ASP A 66 30.49 14.86 -32.92
CA ASP A 66 31.59 13.96 -32.62
C ASP A 66 32.11 14.26 -31.20
N THR A 67 32.34 13.20 -30.43
CA THR A 67 32.75 13.26 -29.02
C THR A 67 33.69 12.10 -28.70
N SER A 68 34.17 12.02 -27.47
CA SER A 68 34.86 10.83 -26.97
C SER A 68 34.30 10.36 -25.63
N LEU A 69 34.51 9.08 -25.32
CA LEU A 69 34.19 8.45 -24.05
C LEU A 69 35.24 7.37 -23.76
N LEU A 70 35.89 7.42 -22.60
CA LEU A 70 36.93 6.44 -22.19
C LEU A 70 38.04 6.22 -23.25
N GLY A 71 38.41 7.27 -23.98
CA GLY A 71 39.41 7.22 -25.06
C GLY A 71 38.89 6.81 -26.44
N PHE A 72 37.64 6.33 -26.56
CA PHE A 72 37.02 5.99 -27.84
C PHE A 72 36.36 7.22 -28.48
N THR A 73 36.58 7.43 -29.78
CA THR A 73 35.84 8.42 -30.57
C THR A 73 34.44 7.89 -30.88
N ILE A 74 33.42 8.69 -30.58
CA ILE A 74 32.01 8.43 -30.88
C ILE A 74 31.54 9.48 -31.90
N PRO A 75 31.25 9.10 -33.15
CA PRO A 75 30.74 10.03 -34.16
C PRO A 75 29.40 10.67 -33.76
N LYS A 76 29.07 11.78 -34.42
CA LYS A 76 27.75 12.41 -34.40
C LYS A 76 26.67 11.44 -34.90
N GLY A 77 25.50 11.47 -34.27
CA GLY A 77 24.34 10.66 -34.62
C GLY A 77 24.34 9.26 -34.01
N THR A 78 25.44 8.80 -33.41
CA THR A 78 25.54 7.51 -32.74
C THR A 78 24.51 7.40 -31.61
N THR A 79 23.70 6.34 -31.65
CA THR A 79 22.79 5.98 -30.56
C THR A 79 23.57 5.49 -29.35
N VAL A 80 23.28 6.04 -28.17
CA VAL A 80 23.88 5.67 -26.89
C VAL A 80 22.79 5.12 -25.98
N ILE A 81 23.01 3.94 -25.40
CA ILE A 81 22.07 3.28 -24.49
C ILE A 81 22.73 3.17 -23.09
N PRO A 82 22.34 4.00 -22.11
CA PRO A 82 22.90 3.94 -20.76
C PRO A 82 22.46 2.67 -20.01
N ASN A 83 23.40 1.79 -19.68
CA ASN A 83 23.11 0.56 -18.93
C ASN A 83 23.10 0.84 -17.41
N LEU A 84 22.00 1.42 -16.92
CA LEU A 84 21.79 1.72 -15.50
C LEU A 84 21.82 0.44 -14.64
N PHE A 85 21.28 -0.67 -15.15
CA PHE A 85 21.30 -1.94 -14.42
C PHE A 85 22.73 -2.42 -14.17
N ALA A 86 23.64 -2.35 -15.15
CA ALA A 86 25.04 -2.67 -14.94
C ALA A 86 25.70 -1.70 -13.94
N ALA A 87 25.49 -0.39 -14.08
CA ALA A 87 26.05 0.60 -13.15
C ALA A 87 25.57 0.43 -11.69
N HIS A 88 24.35 -0.05 -11.49
CA HIS A 88 23.79 -0.35 -10.16
C HIS A 88 24.22 -1.70 -9.58
N HIS A 89 24.76 -2.60 -10.41
CA HIS A 89 25.22 -3.93 -9.99
C HIS A 89 26.73 -4.16 -10.18
N ASP A 90 27.48 -3.10 -10.52
CA ASP A 90 28.94 -3.15 -10.62
C ASP A 90 29.57 -3.43 -9.24
N GLU A 91 30.38 -4.49 -9.16
CA GLU A 91 31.06 -4.93 -7.94
C GLU A 91 32.18 -3.96 -7.51
N GLY A 92 32.75 -3.19 -8.45
CA GLY A 92 33.72 -2.13 -8.14
C GLY A 92 33.09 -0.92 -7.43
N THR A 93 31.79 -0.68 -7.65
CA THR A 93 31.03 0.43 -7.08
C THR A 93 30.19 0.01 -5.87
N TRP A 94 29.66 -1.21 -5.86
CA TRP A 94 28.67 -1.66 -4.87
C TRP A 94 29.07 -2.99 -4.22
N SER A 95 29.42 -2.97 -2.93
CA SER A 95 29.69 -4.19 -2.16
C SER A 95 28.45 -5.11 -2.08
N ARG A 96 28.60 -6.36 -2.50
CA ARG A 96 27.49 -7.35 -2.59
C ARG A 96 26.30 -6.77 -3.37
N PRO A 97 26.43 -6.54 -4.69
CA PRO A 97 25.48 -5.76 -5.47
C PRO A 97 24.12 -6.44 -5.66
N LEU A 98 24.10 -7.78 -5.66
CA LEU A 98 22.87 -8.57 -5.84
C LEU A 98 22.04 -8.71 -4.56
N GLU A 99 22.61 -8.37 -3.40
CA GLU A 99 21.92 -8.43 -2.11
C GLU A 99 21.13 -7.15 -1.85
N PHE A 100 19.90 -7.31 -1.38
CA PHE A 100 19.09 -6.22 -0.87
C PHE A 100 19.57 -5.82 0.53
N ARG A 101 20.28 -4.69 0.62
CA ARG A 101 20.89 -4.17 1.85
C ARG A 101 20.63 -2.67 2.00
N PRO A 102 19.49 -2.24 2.57
CA PRO A 102 19.20 -0.83 2.84
C PRO A 102 20.30 -0.14 3.65
N GLU A 103 21.01 -0.88 4.50
CA GLU A 103 22.07 -0.37 5.39
C GLU A 103 23.20 0.30 4.61
N ARG A 104 23.39 0.01 3.31
CA ARG A 104 24.38 0.70 2.47
C ARG A 104 24.08 2.19 2.24
N PHE A 105 22.87 2.65 2.55
CA PHE A 105 22.49 4.07 2.52
C PHE A 105 22.38 4.69 3.93
N LEU A 106 22.66 3.90 4.97
CA LEU A 106 22.72 4.32 6.38
C LEU A 106 24.19 4.40 6.86
N GLU A 107 24.93 3.32 6.62
CA GLU A 107 26.26 3.00 7.19
C GLU A 107 27.40 3.09 6.14
N ALA A 108 27.20 3.79 5.02
CA ALA A 108 28.29 3.99 4.07
C ALA A 108 29.35 4.94 4.66
N ASP A 109 30.63 4.64 4.47
CA ASP A 109 31.75 5.52 4.85
C ASP A 109 31.63 6.92 4.22
N ASP A 110 30.95 7.01 3.06
CA ASP A 110 30.34 8.24 2.55
C ASP A 110 28.91 7.96 2.00
N PRO A 111 27.84 8.31 2.75
CA PRO A 111 26.47 8.18 2.25
C PRO A 111 26.18 9.04 1.02
N ARG A 112 26.95 10.12 0.82
CA ARG A 112 26.85 10.98 -0.37
C ARG A 112 27.43 10.29 -1.60
N LEU A 113 28.44 9.42 -1.45
CA LEU A 113 28.95 8.61 -2.56
C LEU A 113 27.91 7.59 -3.02
N ALA A 114 27.25 6.90 -2.08
CA ALA A 114 26.15 5.99 -2.39
C ALA A 114 24.99 6.71 -3.10
N GLN A 115 24.63 7.93 -2.64
CA GLN A 115 23.62 8.76 -3.31
C GLN A 115 24.05 9.25 -4.69
N ARG A 116 25.33 9.60 -4.90
CA ARG A 116 25.87 10.04 -6.21
C ARG A 116 25.92 8.93 -7.24
N ASN A 117 26.17 7.69 -6.82
CA ASN A 117 26.20 6.51 -7.68
C ASN A 117 24.79 5.95 -7.97
N LEU A 118 23.78 6.37 -7.20
CA LEU A 118 22.38 5.96 -7.36
C LEU A 118 21.69 6.73 -8.50
N LEU A 119 21.68 6.13 -9.69
CA LEU A 119 21.14 6.72 -10.93
C LEU A 119 19.80 6.12 -11.46
N PRO A 120 18.75 5.84 -10.65
CA PRO A 120 17.52 5.21 -11.13
C PRO A 120 16.67 6.11 -12.04
N PHE A 121 16.97 7.41 -12.04
CA PHE A 121 16.32 8.43 -12.86
C PHE A 121 17.23 9.00 -13.97
N SER A 122 18.34 8.29 -14.29
CA SER A 122 19.43 8.76 -15.16
C SER A 122 20.12 10.02 -14.61
N CYS A 123 20.89 10.74 -15.44
CA CYS A 123 21.62 11.94 -15.06
C CYS A 123 21.74 12.97 -16.22
N GLY A 124 22.23 14.17 -15.89
CA GLY A 124 22.48 15.24 -16.87
C GLY A 124 21.21 15.93 -17.37
N ALA A 125 21.32 16.65 -18.49
CA ALA A 125 20.23 17.49 -19.04
C ALA A 125 18.95 16.75 -19.47
N ARG A 126 18.93 15.41 -19.38
CA ARG A 126 17.82 14.53 -19.72
C ARG A 126 17.52 13.52 -18.60
N ALA A 127 17.96 13.80 -17.37
CA ALA A 127 17.47 13.13 -16.17
C ALA A 127 15.94 13.24 -16.06
N CYS A 128 15.31 12.34 -15.29
CA CYS A 128 13.86 12.30 -15.19
C CYS A 128 13.31 13.58 -14.53
N LEU A 129 12.56 14.38 -15.30
CA LEU A 129 11.85 15.56 -14.79
C LEU A 129 10.88 15.21 -13.64
N GLY A 130 10.36 13.97 -13.63
CA GLY A 130 9.47 13.46 -12.60
C GLY A 130 10.17 12.91 -11.35
N GLU A 131 11.50 12.93 -11.23
CA GLU A 131 12.22 12.32 -10.10
C GLU A 131 11.72 12.82 -8.74
N THR A 132 11.58 14.13 -8.56
CA THR A 132 11.13 14.73 -7.29
C THR A 132 9.73 14.27 -6.89
N LEU A 133 8.81 14.19 -7.87
CA LEU A 133 7.44 13.73 -7.65
C LEU A 133 7.41 12.23 -7.35
N ALA A 134 8.08 11.42 -8.18
CA ALA A 134 8.13 9.96 -8.00
C ALA A 134 8.73 9.57 -6.64
N ARG A 135 9.80 10.25 -6.19
CA ARG A 135 10.36 10.03 -4.84
C ARG A 135 9.36 10.41 -3.74
N ALA A 136 8.63 11.51 -3.89
CA ALA A 136 7.61 11.91 -2.92
C ALA A 136 6.44 10.92 -2.85
N GLU A 137 5.91 10.51 -4.00
CA GLU A 137 4.82 9.53 -4.12
C GLU A 137 5.23 8.17 -3.54
N ILE A 138 6.39 7.62 -3.93
CA ILE A 138 6.88 6.35 -3.40
C ILE A 138 7.08 6.43 -1.89
N PHE A 139 7.65 7.52 -1.38
CA PHE A 139 7.91 7.71 0.05
C PHE A 139 6.61 7.77 0.87
N VAL A 140 5.66 8.62 0.45
CA VAL A 140 4.38 8.79 1.16
C VAL A 140 3.56 7.51 1.07
N PHE A 141 3.42 6.93 -0.12
CA PHE A 141 2.64 5.70 -0.32
C PHE A 141 3.22 4.51 0.46
N LEU A 142 4.53 4.25 0.35
CA LEU A 142 5.17 3.14 1.06
C LEU A 142 5.17 3.37 2.58
N GLY A 143 5.40 4.61 3.02
CA GLY A 143 5.31 4.99 4.43
C GLY A 143 3.92 4.74 5.01
N HIS A 144 2.85 5.11 4.29
CA HIS A 144 1.48 4.80 4.71
C HIS A 144 1.21 3.30 4.75
N VAL A 145 1.60 2.56 3.70
CA VAL A 145 1.38 1.11 3.64
C VAL A 145 2.09 0.39 4.78
N LEU A 146 3.37 0.66 5.03
CA LEU A 146 4.16 -0.01 6.06
C LEU A 146 3.83 0.48 7.48
N ARG A 147 3.23 1.66 7.64
CA ARG A 147 2.68 2.13 8.91
C ARG A 147 1.45 1.30 9.31
N GLU A 148 0.48 1.19 8.42
CA GLU A 148 -0.84 0.61 8.72
C GLU A 148 -0.87 -0.92 8.55
N PHE A 149 -0.06 -1.46 7.63
CA PHE A 149 -0.09 -2.88 7.28
C PHE A 149 1.30 -3.54 7.27
N ARG A 150 1.34 -4.79 7.75
CA ARG A 150 2.41 -5.75 7.50
C ARG A 150 2.10 -6.50 6.21
N LEU A 151 3.07 -6.58 5.30
CA LEU A 151 2.93 -7.28 4.03
C LEU A 151 3.47 -8.71 4.15
N GLU A 152 2.58 -9.69 3.97
CA GLU A 152 2.91 -11.13 4.07
C GLU A 152 2.64 -11.87 2.75
N PRO A 153 3.38 -12.96 2.46
CA PRO A 153 3.03 -13.86 1.35
C PRO A 153 1.65 -14.50 1.56
N PRO A 154 0.99 -14.98 0.50
CA PRO A 154 -0.35 -15.59 0.59
C PRO A 154 -0.36 -16.88 1.42
N ALA A 155 0.77 -17.57 1.53
CA ALA A 155 1.02 -18.70 2.40
C ALA A 155 2.51 -18.70 2.82
N PRO A 156 2.89 -19.39 3.92
CA PRO A 156 4.29 -19.56 4.30
C PRO A 156 5.14 -20.11 3.13
N GLY A 157 6.28 -19.48 2.86
CA GLY A 157 7.17 -19.85 1.76
C GLY A 157 6.71 -19.43 0.35
N ALA A 158 5.49 -18.93 0.16
CA ALA A 158 4.95 -18.49 -1.13
C ALA A 158 5.44 -17.09 -1.54
N LEU A 159 6.75 -16.87 -1.54
CA LEU A 159 7.37 -15.60 -1.94
C LEU A 159 7.24 -15.35 -3.46
N PRO A 160 7.14 -14.08 -3.89
CA PRO A 160 7.08 -13.74 -5.31
C PRO A 160 8.39 -14.07 -6.04
N ALA A 161 8.31 -14.32 -7.34
CA ALA A 161 9.49 -14.45 -8.18
C ALA A 161 10.20 -13.10 -8.32
N LEU A 162 11.42 -13.00 -7.78
CA LEU A 162 12.19 -11.74 -7.74
C LEU A 162 12.94 -11.43 -9.05
N ARG A 163 12.76 -12.28 -10.08
CA ARG A 163 13.22 -12.02 -11.46
C ARG A 163 12.16 -11.22 -12.21
N GLY A 164 12.47 -9.96 -12.50
CA GLY A 164 11.60 -9.10 -13.31
C GLY A 164 11.43 -9.60 -14.75
N VAL A 165 10.28 -9.29 -15.35
CA VAL A 165 10.04 -9.39 -16.79
C VAL A 165 10.64 -8.15 -17.45
N TYR A 166 11.65 -8.35 -18.30
CA TYR A 166 12.33 -7.28 -19.00
C TYR A 166 11.50 -6.73 -20.17
N GLY A 167 11.68 -5.44 -20.43
CA GLY A 167 11.07 -4.63 -21.48
C GLY A 167 11.63 -3.21 -21.37
N THR A 168 10.99 -2.21 -21.99
CA THR A 168 11.35 -0.78 -21.78
C THR A 168 11.33 -0.40 -20.30
N VAL A 169 10.37 -0.97 -19.55
CA VAL A 169 10.38 -0.97 -18.09
C VAL A 169 10.47 -2.39 -17.54
N MET A 170 11.20 -2.57 -16.45
CA MET A 170 11.25 -3.82 -15.69
C MET A 170 9.93 -3.97 -14.92
N ARG A 171 9.21 -5.07 -15.15
CA ARG A 171 7.94 -5.37 -14.48
C ARG A 171 8.11 -6.53 -13.51
N CYS A 172 7.46 -6.46 -12.35
CA CYS A 172 7.31 -7.65 -11.50
C CYS A 172 6.33 -8.63 -12.19
N PRO A 173 6.59 -9.95 -12.21
CA PRO A 173 5.57 -10.94 -12.55
C PRO A 173 4.34 -10.80 -11.62
N PRO A 174 3.12 -11.19 -12.04
CA PRO A 174 1.96 -11.16 -11.17
C PRO A 174 2.20 -11.97 -9.88
N PHE A 175 1.97 -11.34 -8.73
CA PHE A 175 2.07 -11.96 -7.42
C PHE A 175 0.88 -11.59 -6.54
N ARG A 176 0.69 -12.32 -5.45
CA ARG A 176 -0.30 -12.01 -4.41
C ARG A 176 0.45 -11.66 -3.13
N VAL A 177 -0.14 -10.77 -2.33
CA VAL A 177 0.36 -10.33 -1.03
C VAL A 177 -0.84 -10.11 -0.12
N ARG A 178 -0.70 -10.44 1.16
CA ARG A 178 -1.68 -10.17 2.21
C ARG A 178 -1.27 -8.89 2.92
N PHE A 179 -2.18 -7.92 2.98
CA PHE A 179 -2.06 -6.74 3.83
C PHE A 179 -2.74 -7.09 5.15
N LEU A 180 -1.97 -7.27 6.22
CA LEU A 180 -2.50 -7.50 7.56
C LEU A 180 -2.32 -6.21 8.36
N PRO A 181 -3.34 -5.71 9.08
CA PRO A 181 -3.10 -4.61 10.02
C PRO A 181 -2.04 -5.04 11.04
N TRP A 182 -1.18 -4.11 11.44
CA TRP A 182 -0.33 -4.35 12.61
C TRP A 182 -1.18 -4.62 13.86
N GLY A 183 -0.60 -5.27 14.86
CA GLY A 183 -1.29 -5.62 16.11
C GLY A 183 -1.98 -4.39 16.74
N PRO A 184 -3.17 -4.56 17.35
CA PRO A 184 -4.13 -3.47 17.49
C PRO A 184 -3.72 -2.43 18.56
N PRO A 185 -4.05 -1.13 18.37
CA PRO A 185 -4.62 -0.38 19.47
C PRO A 185 -6.00 -0.99 19.78
N ILE A 186 -6.20 -1.49 21.00
CA ILE A 186 -7.45 -2.16 21.38
C ILE A 186 -8.58 -1.12 21.39
N VAL A 187 -9.38 -1.09 20.33
CA VAL A 187 -10.75 -0.59 20.41
C VAL A 187 -11.60 -1.77 20.86
N PRO A 188 -12.27 -1.72 22.02
CA PRO A 188 -13.26 -2.72 22.37
C PRO A 188 -14.29 -2.77 21.25
N LEU A 189 -14.52 -3.95 20.68
CA LEU A 189 -15.77 -4.20 19.98
C LEU A 189 -16.88 -3.87 20.98
N SER A 190 -17.69 -2.85 20.69
CA SER A 190 -18.91 -2.59 21.45
C SER A 190 -19.63 -3.92 21.61
N PRO A 191 -20.06 -4.28 22.83
CA PRO A 191 -20.64 -5.59 23.07
C PRO A 191 -21.77 -5.83 22.05
N PRO A 192 -21.94 -7.07 21.56
CA PRO A 192 -23.03 -7.37 20.65
C PRO A 192 -24.31 -6.84 21.28
N ARG A 193 -25.06 -6.01 20.55
CA ARG A 193 -26.39 -5.61 21.02
C ARG A 193 -27.15 -6.90 21.30
N ASP A 194 -27.64 -7.05 22.52
CA ASP A 194 -28.44 -8.21 22.87
C ASP A 194 -29.52 -8.41 21.80
N PRO A 195 -29.80 -9.66 21.40
CA PRO A 195 -30.90 -9.91 20.48
C PRO A 195 -32.14 -9.26 21.08
N ILE A 196 -32.90 -8.51 20.27
CA ILE A 196 -34.13 -7.87 20.71
C ILE A 196 -35.07 -8.98 21.18
N VAL A 197 -35.12 -9.19 22.49
CA VAL A 197 -36.06 -10.11 23.12
C VAL A 197 -37.41 -9.42 23.01
N PRO A 198 -38.36 -9.91 22.18
CA PRO A 198 -39.71 -9.39 22.23
C PRO A 198 -40.23 -9.62 23.66
N PRO A 199 -40.99 -8.69 24.25
CA PRO A 199 -41.43 -8.82 25.64
C PRO A 199 -42.13 -10.16 25.82
N SER A 200 -41.59 -10.98 26.72
CA SER A 200 -42.14 -12.28 27.05
C SER A 200 -43.61 -12.11 27.42
N ALA A 201 -44.49 -12.81 26.72
CA ALA A 201 -45.90 -12.84 27.07
C ALA A 201 -46.01 -13.26 28.55
N LEU A 202 -46.55 -12.37 29.38
CA LEU A 202 -46.88 -12.71 30.76
C LEU A 202 -47.81 -13.94 30.73
N PRO A 203 -47.50 -15.01 31.49
CA PRO A 203 -48.38 -16.16 31.53
C PRO A 203 -49.74 -15.74 32.10
N CYS A 204 -50.82 -16.00 31.35
CA CYS A 204 -52.17 -15.85 31.87
C CYS A 204 -52.30 -16.63 33.19
N PRO A 205 -52.80 -16.03 34.27
CA PRO A 205 -53.12 -16.77 35.48
C PRO A 205 -54.23 -17.77 35.16
N LEU A 206 -53.95 -19.06 35.37
CA LEU A 206 -54.97 -20.10 35.32
C LEU A 206 -55.99 -19.86 36.45
N PRO A 207 -57.31 -19.98 36.19
CA PRO A 207 -58.32 -19.76 37.20
C PRO A 207 -58.27 -20.84 38.28
N ALA A 208 -58.43 -20.43 39.55
CA ALA A 208 -58.58 -21.35 40.66
C ALA A 208 -59.92 -22.11 40.58
N PRO A 209 -59.99 -23.38 41.04
CA PRO A 209 -61.21 -24.17 40.98
C PRO A 209 -62.27 -23.65 41.97
N GLY A 210 -63.50 -23.40 41.48
CA GLY A 210 -64.67 -23.17 42.35
C GLY A 210 -65.51 -21.91 42.13
N GLY A 211 -65.31 -21.14 41.06
CA GLY A 211 -66.14 -19.96 40.73
C GLY A 211 -67.36 -20.30 39.82
N PRO A 212 -68.52 -19.64 39.99
CA PRO A 212 -69.68 -19.82 39.12
C PRO A 212 -69.48 -19.20 37.71
N PRO A 213 -70.24 -19.64 36.69
CA PRO A 213 -70.04 -19.20 35.32
C PRO A 213 -70.45 -17.74 35.10
N ILE A 214 -69.53 -16.92 34.57
CA ILE A 214 -69.82 -15.55 34.15
C ILE A 214 -70.19 -15.55 32.66
N VAL A 215 -71.43 -15.18 32.37
CA VAL A 215 -71.95 -14.98 31.01
C VAL A 215 -71.59 -13.56 30.55
N PRO A 216 -70.96 -13.35 29.38
CA PRO A 216 -70.70 -12.01 28.87
C PRO A 216 -72.00 -11.40 28.29
N GLN A 217 -72.49 -10.34 28.92
CA GLN A 217 -73.59 -9.52 28.39
C GLN A 217 -73.05 -8.34 27.58
N CYS A 218 -73.48 -8.21 26.33
CA CYS A 218 -73.34 -6.98 25.53
C CYS A 218 -74.62 -6.14 25.62
N PRO A 219 -74.52 -4.80 25.70
CA PRO A 219 -75.48 -3.96 24.97
C PRO A 219 -74.89 -2.70 24.27
N HIS A 220 -75.25 -2.55 22.99
CA HIS A 220 -75.66 -1.32 22.27
C HIS A 220 -74.75 -0.08 22.02
N SER A 221 -74.06 -0.10 20.86
CA SER A 221 -74.20 0.81 19.66
C SER A 221 -74.06 2.38 19.77
N PRO A 222 -74.16 3.20 18.67
CA PRO A 222 -73.05 4.08 18.21
C PRO A 222 -73.43 5.59 18.06
N PRO A 223 -72.65 6.46 17.38
CA PRO A 223 -72.92 6.70 15.94
C PRO A 223 -71.76 7.16 15.00
N THR A 224 -71.91 6.79 13.71
CA THR A 224 -71.54 7.48 12.43
C THR A 224 -70.20 8.19 12.17
N CYS A 225 -69.52 7.76 11.09
CA CYS A 225 -68.67 8.60 10.22
C CYS A 225 -69.50 9.36 9.15
N PRO A 226 -68.98 10.46 8.57
CA PRO A 226 -69.36 10.95 7.26
C PRO A 226 -68.45 10.43 6.13
N SER A 227 -69.02 10.30 4.92
CA SER A 227 -68.35 10.16 3.62
C SER A 227 -67.82 11.54 3.15
N MET A 228 -67.15 11.80 2.01
CA MET A 228 -66.81 11.11 0.73
C MET A 228 -65.34 11.52 0.35
N SER A 229 -64.68 11.21 -0.78
CA SER A 229 -64.96 10.45 -2.03
C SER A 229 -63.63 10.14 -2.78
N ALA A 230 -63.64 9.05 -3.57
CA ALA A 230 -62.95 8.80 -4.85
C ALA A 230 -61.56 9.40 -5.23
N SER A 231 -60.71 8.49 -5.76
CA SER A 231 -59.87 8.62 -6.98
C SER A 231 -58.35 8.45 -6.80
N CYS A 232 -57.83 7.29 -7.21
CA CYS A 232 -56.50 7.20 -7.83
C CYS A 232 -56.60 7.74 -9.26
N PRO A 233 -55.58 8.45 -9.77
CA PRO A 233 -54.76 7.80 -10.80
C PRO A 233 -53.28 8.21 -10.82
N GLY A 234 -52.46 7.37 -11.47
CA GLY A 234 -51.33 7.82 -12.30
C GLY A 234 -49.99 8.09 -11.61
N ALA A 235 -49.07 7.13 -11.73
CA ALA A 235 -47.67 7.49 -12.03
C ALA A 235 -47.60 8.06 -13.46
N PRO A 236 -46.55 8.85 -13.80
CA PRO A 236 -45.49 8.19 -14.57
C PRO A 236 -44.04 8.63 -14.25
N TYR A 237 -43.13 7.85 -14.81
CA TYR A 237 -41.69 8.06 -14.95
C TYR A 237 -41.30 9.33 -15.75
N SER A 238 -40.18 9.95 -15.33
CA SER A 238 -39.11 10.54 -16.18
C SER A 238 -39.45 11.67 -17.19
N PRO A 239 -38.45 12.39 -17.79
CA PRO A 239 -37.00 12.12 -17.91
C PRO A 239 -36.21 12.04 -16.59
#